data_AF-A0A1W0A5D5-F1
#
_entry.id   AF-A0A1W0A5D5-F1
#
_cell.length_a   1.000
_cell.length_b   1.000
_cell.length_c   1.000
_cell.angle_alpha   90.00
_cell.angle_beta   90.00
_cell.angle_gamma   90.00
#
_symmetry.space_group_name_H-M   'P 1'
#
loop_
_entity.id
_entity.type
_entity.pdbx_description
1 polymer ?
#
loop_
_entity_poly.entity_id
_entity_poly.type
_entity_poly.pdbx_seq_one_letter_code
_entity_poly.pdbx_strand_id
1 'polypeptide(L)'
;MFAQRLLRTARVRAMSTQQKLTSVHGKGSLDAIYAAFMKNNVTYVSSIVVAAVLFEGIYGTATSALWESMNRGRLYHHVDWTQFKSDLDEEEEEEEEDDE
;
A
#
# COMPACT_ATOMS: atom_id res chain seq x y z
N MET A 1 -43.82 69.39 27.80
CA MET A 1 -43.75 68.19 28.66
C MET A 1 -42.79 67.20 28.02
N PHE A 2 -41.53 67.26 28.43
CA PHE A 2 -40.85 66.22 29.22
C PHE A 2 -40.54 64.95 28.43
N ALA A 3 -39.32 64.96 27.88
CA ALA A 3 -38.61 63.83 27.32
C ALA A 3 -38.63 62.66 28.31
N GLN A 4 -39.30 61.58 27.93
CA GLN A 4 -39.26 60.33 28.67
C GLN A 4 -38.24 59.39 28.02
N ARG A 5 -37.30 58.95 28.86
CA ARG A 5 -36.65 57.63 28.83
C ARG A 5 -35.59 57.41 27.75
N LEU A 6 -34.43 58.05 27.94
CA LEU A 6 -33.14 57.45 27.58
C LEU A 6 -32.63 56.64 28.77
N LEU A 7 -33.11 55.40 28.90
CA LEU A 7 -32.55 54.42 29.83
C LEU A 7 -32.17 53.16 29.06
N ARG A 8 -30.87 52.88 29.14
CA ARG A 8 -30.31 51.52 29.19
C ARG A 8 -30.57 50.64 27.97
N THR A 9 -29.61 50.66 27.05
CA THR A 9 -29.07 49.41 26.52
C THR A 9 -27.57 49.56 26.40
N ALA A 10 -26.87 49.18 27.48
CA ALA A 10 -25.46 48.85 27.40
C ALA A 10 -25.32 47.81 26.28
N ARG A 11 -24.57 48.17 25.24
CA ARG A 11 -24.24 47.31 24.11
C ARG A 11 -23.31 46.23 24.65
N VAL A 12 -23.87 45.17 25.21
CA VAL A 12 -23.12 43.95 25.53
C VAL A 12 -22.61 43.45 24.19
N ARG A 13 -21.32 43.64 23.97
CA ARG A 13 -20.57 42.96 22.90
C ARG A 13 -20.76 41.47 23.18
N ALA A 14 -21.71 40.85 22.50
CA ALA A 14 -21.79 39.41 22.43
C ALA A 14 -20.45 38.97 21.85
N MET A 15 -19.53 38.54 22.70
CA MET A 15 -18.47 37.65 22.27
C MET A 15 -19.21 36.42 21.79
N SER A 16 -19.44 36.34 20.47
CA SER A 16 -19.77 35.10 19.83
C SER A 16 -18.57 34.21 20.05
N THR A 17 -18.58 33.45 21.13
CA THR A 17 -17.73 32.28 21.29
C THR A 17 -18.10 31.42 20.08
N GLN A 18 -17.26 31.48 19.06
CA GLN A 18 -17.40 30.69 17.86
C GLN A 18 -17.37 29.24 18.34
N GLN A 19 -18.56 28.64 18.49
CA GLN A 19 -18.70 27.26 18.86
C GLN A 19 -18.03 26.50 17.71
N LYS A 20 -16.81 26.03 17.94
CA LYS A 20 -16.16 25.11 17.02
C LYS A 20 -17.08 23.89 16.96
N LEU A 21 -17.81 23.77 15.86
CA LEU A 21 -18.60 22.58 15.57
C LEU A 21 -17.59 21.43 15.50
N THR A 22 -17.47 20.68 16.60
CA THR A 22 -16.71 19.43 16.61
C THR A 22 -17.56 18.41 15.88
N SER A 23 -17.60 18.49 14.55
CA SER A 23 -18.24 17.44 13.77
C SER A 23 -17.38 16.19 13.93
N VAL A 24 -17.93 15.18 14.61
CA VAL A 24 -17.39 13.81 14.61
C VAL A 24 -17.29 13.26 13.17
N HIS A 25 -17.97 13.91 12.21
CA HIS A 25 -17.88 13.72 10.76
C HIS A 25 -16.98 14.76 10.05
N GLY A 26 -15.83 15.11 10.62
CA GLY A 26 -14.79 15.80 9.83
C GLY A 26 -14.29 14.86 8.73
N LYS A 27 -13.95 15.37 7.53
CA LYS A 27 -13.30 14.59 6.47
C LYS A 27 -12.07 13.88 7.04
N GLY A 28 -12.19 12.59 7.28
CA GLY A 28 -11.10 11.75 7.76
C GLY A 28 -10.06 11.52 6.65
N SER A 29 -8.84 11.16 7.02
CA SER A 29 -7.79 10.81 6.04
C SER A 29 -8.21 9.65 5.12
N LEU A 30 -9.09 8.76 5.59
CA LEU A 30 -9.63 7.64 4.84
C LEU A 30 -10.85 8.01 3.98
N ASP A 31 -11.41 9.20 4.13
CA ASP A 31 -12.63 9.63 3.44
C ASP A 31 -12.39 9.77 1.92
N ALA A 32 -11.17 10.21 1.54
CA ALA A 32 -10.74 10.25 0.15
C ALA A 32 -10.62 8.84 -0.47
N ILE A 33 -10.10 7.87 0.29
CA ILE A 33 -9.95 6.48 -0.16
C ILE A 33 -11.34 5.83 -0.29
N TYR A 34 -12.21 6.07 0.68
CA TYR A 34 -13.60 5.59 0.64
C TYR A 34 -14.35 6.15 -0.56
N ALA A 35 -14.27 7.47 -0.78
CA ALA A 35 -14.92 8.13 -1.90
C ALA A 35 -14.38 7.64 -3.27
N ALA A 36 -13.09 7.31 -3.36
CA ALA A 36 -12.46 6.87 -4.60
C ALA A 36 -12.73 5.40 -4.93
N PHE A 37 -12.64 4.49 -3.95
CA PHE A 37 -12.62 3.05 -4.21
C PHE A 37 -13.83 2.30 -3.63
N MET A 38 -14.45 2.79 -2.55
CA MET A 38 -15.43 2.03 -1.78
C MET A 38 -16.88 2.49 -1.97
N LYS A 39 -17.10 3.66 -2.59
CA LYS A 39 -18.45 4.23 -2.77
C LYS A 39 -19.34 3.44 -3.74
N ASN A 40 -18.76 2.75 -4.73
CA ASN A 40 -19.49 1.98 -5.73
C ASN A 40 -19.11 0.50 -5.66
N ASN A 41 -20.09 -0.40 -5.60
CA ASN A 41 -19.89 -1.84 -5.47
C ASN A 41 -19.02 -2.42 -6.60
N VAL A 42 -19.24 -2.01 -7.86
CA VAL A 42 -18.46 -2.52 -9.00
C VAL A 42 -17.00 -2.09 -8.89
N THR A 43 -16.77 -0.80 -8.62
CA THR A 43 -15.42 -0.25 -8.41
C THR A 43 -14.73 -0.91 -7.22
N TYR A 44 -15.45 -1.12 -6.12
CA TYR A 44 -14.94 -1.75 -4.92
C TYR A 44 -14.48 -3.18 -5.19
N VAL A 45 -15.34 -4.02 -5.77
CA VAL A 45 -14.99 -5.41 -6.10
C VAL A 45 -13.83 -5.47 -7.09
N SER A 46 -13.82 -4.62 -8.13
CA SER A 46 -12.69 -4.57 -9.08
C SER A 46 -11.38 -4.16 -8.40
N SER A 47 -11.42 -3.23 -7.45
CA SER A 47 -10.24 -2.78 -6.72
C SER A 47 -9.69 -3.89 -5.82
N ILE A 48 -10.55 -4.72 -5.23
CA ILE A 48 -10.14 -5.88 -4.43
C ILE A 48 -9.44 -6.91 -5.30
N VAL A 49 -9.99 -7.23 -6.48
CA VAL A 49 -9.39 -8.22 -7.39
C VAL A 49 -8.01 -7.74 -7.86
N VAL A 50 -7.90 -6.48 -8.28
CA VAL A 50 -6.60 -5.90 -8.69
C VAL A 50 -5.62 -5.89 -7.53
N ALA A 51 -6.06 -5.49 -6.33
CA ALA A 51 -5.22 -5.49 -5.14
C ALA A 51 -4.75 -6.89 -4.77
N ALA A 52 -5.60 -7.91 -4.92
CA ALA A 52 -5.25 -9.30 -4.63
C ALA A 52 -4.13 -9.81 -5.55
N VAL A 53 -4.23 -9.56 -6.86
CA VAL A 53 -3.19 -9.96 -7.83
C VAL A 53 -1.86 -9.27 -7.55
N LEU A 54 -1.89 -7.96 -7.29
CA LEU A 54 -0.68 -7.21 -6.94
C LEU A 54 -0.09 -7.69 -5.61
N PHE A 55 -0.95 -7.95 -4.63
CA PHE A 55 -0.53 -8.43 -3.32
C PHE A 55 0.12 -9.81 -3.44
N GLU A 56 -0.46 -10.74 -4.19
CA GLU A 56 0.09 -12.09 -4.39
C GLU A 56 1.51 -12.04 -4.99
N GLY A 57 1.73 -11.22 -6.02
CA GLY A 57 3.06 -11.08 -6.64
C GLY A 57 4.12 -10.52 -5.67
N ILE A 58 3.77 -9.51 -4.88
CA ILE A 58 4.69 -8.93 -3.88
C ILE A 58 4.88 -9.88 -2.71
N TYR A 59 3.79 -10.50 -2.24
CA TYR A 59 3.81 -11.37 -1.06
C TYR A 59 4.66 -12.62 -1.30
N GLY A 60 4.55 -13.25 -2.48
CA GLY A 60 5.37 -14.40 -2.84
C GLY A 60 6.87 -14.08 -2.84
N THR A 61 7.26 -12.99 -3.50
CA THR A 61 8.67 -12.58 -3.56
C THR A 61 9.22 -12.15 -2.21
N ALA A 62 8.47 -11.35 -1.44
CA ALA A 62 8.90 -10.89 -0.13
C ALA A 62 9.02 -12.05 0.88
N THR A 63 8.07 -12.98 0.86
CA THR A 63 8.08 -14.14 1.77
C THR A 63 9.23 -15.08 1.42
N SER A 64 9.44 -15.37 0.14
CA SER A 64 10.58 -16.18 -0.32
C SER A 64 11.90 -15.52 0.04
N ALA A 65 12.06 -14.22 -0.20
CA ALA A 65 13.29 -13.49 0.15
C ALA A 65 13.56 -13.51 1.67
N LEU A 66 12.52 -13.35 2.50
CA LEU A 66 12.66 -13.47 3.94
C LEU A 66 13.10 -14.88 4.34
N TRP A 67 12.47 -15.91 3.76
CA TRP A 67 12.81 -17.30 4.00
C TRP A 67 14.25 -17.64 3.56
N GLU A 68 14.66 -17.18 2.38
CA GLU A 68 16.01 -17.35 1.84
C GLU A 68 17.06 -16.66 2.71
N SER A 69 16.76 -15.45 3.20
CA SER A 69 17.66 -14.72 4.10
C SER A 69 17.91 -15.48 5.40
N MET A 70 16.87 -16.13 5.95
CA MET A 70 16.97 -16.93 7.17
C MET A 70 17.65 -18.29 6.94
N ASN A 71 17.65 -18.80 5.72
CA ASN A 71 18.21 -20.10 5.35
C ASN A 71 19.42 -19.98 4.40
N ARG A 72 20.11 -18.83 4.42
CA ARG A 72 21.24 -18.55 3.53
C ARG A 72 22.31 -19.64 3.61
N GLY A 73 22.76 -20.14 2.46
CA GLY A 73 23.77 -21.20 2.36
C GLY A 73 23.25 -22.63 2.53
N ARG A 74 21.97 -22.85 2.83
CA ARG A 74 21.36 -24.19 2.90
C ARG A 74 20.46 -24.52 1.70
N LEU A 75 20.25 -23.57 0.81
CA LEU A 75 19.41 -23.75 -0.38
C LEU A 75 20.25 -24.12 -1.60
N TYR A 76 19.66 -24.93 -2.47
CA TYR A 76 20.29 -25.46 -3.69
C TYR A 76 20.89 -24.37 -4.59
N HIS A 77 20.23 -23.22 -4.71
CA HIS A 77 20.69 -22.10 -5.53
C HIS A 77 21.78 -21.23 -4.86
N HIS A 78 22.10 -21.46 -3.58
CA HIS A 78 23.24 -20.84 -2.90
C HIS A 78 24.53 -21.64 -3.05
N VAL A 79 24.44 -22.89 -3.53
CA VAL A 79 25.60 -23.75 -3.75
C VAL A 79 26.24 -23.33 -5.07
N ASP A 80 27.55 -23.06 -5.02
CA ASP A 80 28.33 -22.82 -6.22
C ASP A 80 28.57 -24.14 -6.93
N TRP A 81 27.92 -24.35 -8.07
CA TRP A 81 28.05 -25.56 -8.87
C TRP A 81 29.27 -25.53 -9.79
N THR A 82 29.89 -24.35 -9.98
CA THR A 82 31.07 -24.21 -10.84
C THR A 82 32.29 -24.91 -10.26
N GLN A 83 32.38 -25.02 -8.94
CA GLN A 83 33.46 -25.76 -8.25
C GLN A 83 33.43 -27.28 -8.52
N PHE A 84 32.31 -27.81 -9.00
CA PHE A 84 32.13 -29.23 -9.28
C PHE A 84 32.21 -29.55 -10.78
N LYS A 85 32.32 -28.53 -11.63
CA LYS A 85 32.65 -28.74 -13.04
C LYS A 85 34.13 -29.09 -13.11
N SER A 86 34.45 -30.32 -13.47
CA SER A 86 35.80 -30.66 -13.89
C SER A 86 36.02 -30.06 -15.28
N ASP A 87 37.19 -29.47 -15.54
CA ASP A 87 37.63 -28.96 -16.85
C ASP A 87 37.58 -30.02 -17.99
N LEU A 88 37.19 -31.26 -17.68
CA LEU A 88 37.00 -32.38 -18.61
C LEU A 88 35.61 -32.41 -19.26
N ASP A 89 34.65 -31.59 -18.80
CA ASP A 89 33.27 -31.55 -19.32
C ASP A 89 33.11 -30.51 -20.47
N GLU A 90 34.19 -29.82 -20.86
CA GLU A 90 34.24 -28.88 -21.99
C GLU A 90 34.80 -29.53 -23.28
N GLU A 91 35.17 -30.82 -23.28
CA GLU A 91 35.71 -31.53 -24.46
C GLU A 91 34.69 -32.46 -25.17
N GLU A 92 33.42 -32.54 -24.73
CA GLU A 92 32.39 -33.43 -25.34
C GLU A 92 31.33 -32.70 -26.20
N GLU A 93 31.72 -31.66 -26.96
CA GLU A 93 30.84 -31.04 -27.99
C GLU A 93 31.47 -31.05 -29.40
N GLU A 94 32.13 -32.14 -29.82
CA GLU A 94 32.45 -32.38 -31.24
C GLU A 94 32.32 -33.86 -31.61
N GLU A 95 31.09 -34.37 -31.78
CA GLU A 95 30.85 -35.45 -32.75
C GLU A 95 29.60 -35.12 -33.58
N GLU A 96 29.88 -34.59 -34.78
CA GLU A 96 28.99 -34.67 -35.95
C GLU A 96 28.67 -36.15 -36.22
N GLU A 97 27.40 -36.53 -36.43
CA GLU A 97 27.06 -37.43 -37.54
C GLU A 97 25.55 -37.42 -37.87
N ASP A 98 25.34 -37.28 -39.18
CA ASP A 98 24.16 -37.38 -40.04
C ASP A 98 23.32 -38.65 -39.78
N ASP A 99 21.98 -38.56 -39.87
CA ASP A 99 21.13 -39.45 -40.69
C ASP A 99 19.64 -39.51 -40.26
N GLU A 100 18.78 -39.34 -41.29
CA GLU A 100 17.30 -39.51 -41.46
C GLU A 100 16.32 -38.34 -41.14
#